data_AF-A0AAJ6T8N4-F1
#
_entry.id   AF-A0AAJ6T8N4-F1
#
_cell.length_a   1.000
_cell.length_b   1.000
_cell.length_c   1.000
_cell.angle_alpha   90.00
_cell.angle_beta   90.00
_cell.angle_gamma   90.00
#
_symmetry.space_group_name_H-M   'P 1'
#
loop_
_entity.id
_entity.type
_entity.pdbx_description
1 polymer ?
#
loop_
_entity_poly.entity_id
_entity_poly.type
_entity_poly.pdbx_seq_one_letter_code
_entity_poly.pdbx_strand_id
1 'polypeptide(L)'
;MFGEKFGIDPINAFAFWDWVGGRFSVCSVVGVLPLSLQYGFSIAGKFLKGAQSIDQHSYSAPFEKNLPPGKIEFGEPGANGRHSFYQLIHQILQDILCWLNLTSVVTHLS
;
A
#
# COMPACT_ATOMS: atom_id res chain seq x y z
N MET A 1 0.83 7.17 -33.36
CA MET A 1 0.40 6.96 -31.95
C MET A 1 0.04 8.31 -31.31
N PHE A 2 -0.79 8.41 -30.25
CA PHE A 2 -1.14 9.71 -29.63
C PHE A 2 0.10 10.53 -29.22
N GLY A 3 1.15 9.86 -28.70
CA GLY A 3 2.40 10.50 -28.30
C GLY A 3 3.11 11.26 -29.43
N GLU A 4 3.11 10.73 -30.66
CA GLU A 4 3.73 11.40 -31.83
C GLU A 4 2.99 12.70 -32.17
N LYS A 5 1.66 12.72 -32.03
CA LYS A 5 0.86 13.95 -32.22
C LYS A 5 1.12 14.99 -31.12
N PHE A 6 1.58 14.54 -29.95
CA PHE A 6 1.99 15.39 -28.84
C PHE A 6 3.47 15.83 -28.96
N GLY A 7 4.20 15.40 -30.00
CA GLY A 7 5.60 15.74 -30.22
C GLY A 7 6.60 14.90 -29.42
N ILE A 8 6.17 13.78 -28.84
CA ILE A 8 7.06 12.86 -28.12
C ILE A 8 7.77 11.96 -29.14
N ASP A 9 9.09 11.96 -29.11
CA ASP A 9 9.91 11.02 -29.88
C ASP A 9 9.58 9.58 -29.43
N PRO A 10 9.22 8.66 -30.35
CA PRO A 10 8.94 7.27 -30.04
C PRO A 10 10.02 6.56 -29.19
N ILE A 11 11.30 6.96 -29.29
CA ILE A 11 12.37 6.37 -28.46
C ILE A 11 12.22 6.69 -26.97
N ASN A 12 11.55 7.80 -26.65
CA ASN A 12 11.28 8.26 -25.29
C ASN A 12 9.88 7.86 -24.82
N ALA A 13 9.13 7.11 -25.62
CA ALA A 13 7.81 6.62 -25.29
C ALA A 13 7.90 5.23 -24.65
N PHE A 14 7.58 5.14 -23.37
CA PHE A 14 7.52 3.88 -22.66
C PHE A 14 6.06 3.41 -22.53
N ALA A 15 5.73 2.32 -23.23
CA ALA A 15 4.39 1.77 -23.21
C ALA A 15 4.14 0.83 -22.02
N PHE A 16 2.87 0.69 -21.65
CA PHE A 16 2.36 -0.38 -20.79
C PHE A 16 1.01 -0.85 -21.34
N TRP A 17 0.48 -1.93 -20.78
CA TRP A 17 -0.66 -2.66 -21.34
C TRP A 17 -1.96 -2.43 -20.56
N ASP A 18 -3.07 -2.71 -21.23
CA ASP A 18 -4.44 -2.59 -20.72
C ASP A 18 -4.76 -3.48 -19.51
N TRP A 19 -4.10 -4.63 -19.39
CA TRP A 19 -4.20 -5.50 -18.22
C TRP A 19 -3.51 -4.94 -16.96
N VAL A 20 -2.77 -3.83 -17.07
CA VAL A 20 -2.23 -3.09 -15.92
C VAL A 20 -3.26 -2.08 -15.44
N GLY A 21 -4.03 -2.45 -14.42
CA GLY A 21 -5.01 -1.54 -13.81
C GLY A 21 -4.34 -0.30 -13.18
N GLY A 22 -4.95 0.88 -13.32
CA GLY A 22 -4.35 2.15 -12.91
C GLY A 22 -3.84 2.18 -11.45
N ARG A 23 -4.64 1.68 -10.50
CA ARG A 23 -4.26 1.59 -9.07
C ARG A 23 -3.15 0.57 -8.76
N PHE A 24 -2.82 -0.30 -9.72
CA PHE A 24 -1.76 -1.31 -9.62
C PHE A 24 -0.56 -0.99 -10.53
N SER A 25 -0.54 0.20 -11.14
CA SER A 25 0.44 0.57 -12.17
C SER A 25 1.81 0.99 -11.63
N VAL A 26 1.97 1.15 -10.31
CA VAL A 26 3.24 1.64 -9.72
C VAL A 26 4.43 0.71 -10.02
N CYS A 27 4.20 -0.60 -10.11
CA CYS A 27 5.25 -1.58 -10.46
C CYS A 27 5.51 -1.68 -11.96
N SER A 28 4.74 -0.96 -12.79
CA SER A 28 4.95 -0.83 -14.24
C SER A 28 5.85 0.37 -14.55
N VAL A 29 5.98 0.72 -15.83
CA VAL A 29 6.77 1.89 -16.23
C VAL A 29 6.25 3.20 -15.65
N VAL A 30 4.95 3.27 -15.31
CA VAL A 30 4.32 4.47 -14.71
C VAL A 30 5.00 4.89 -13.40
N GLY A 31 5.34 3.94 -12.52
CA GLY A 31 6.06 4.23 -11.27
C GLY A 31 7.56 3.95 -11.36
N VAL A 32 7.97 2.89 -12.05
CA VAL A 32 9.38 2.46 -12.11
C VAL A 32 10.26 3.47 -12.83
N LEU A 33 9.78 4.12 -13.90
CA LEU A 33 10.55 5.12 -14.63
C LEU A 33 10.91 6.34 -13.75
N PRO A 34 9.94 7.06 -13.12
CA PRO A 34 10.27 8.19 -12.26
C PRO A 34 11.05 7.76 -11.01
N LEU A 35 10.77 6.61 -10.41
CA LEU A 35 11.54 6.09 -9.27
C LEU A 35 13.00 5.79 -9.66
N SER A 36 13.23 5.26 -10.85
CA SER A 36 14.59 4.99 -11.35
C SER A 36 15.35 6.27 -11.66
N LEU A 37 14.67 7.31 -12.15
CA LEU A 37 15.29 8.63 -12.35
C LEU A 37 15.66 9.30 -11.02
N GLN A 38 14.82 9.17 -10.00
CA GLN A 38 15.04 9.82 -8.70
C GLN A 38 16.06 9.08 -7.81
N TYR A 39 16.01 7.74 -7.80
CA TYR A 39 16.76 6.91 -6.84
C TYR A 39 17.72 5.90 -7.51
N GLY A 40 17.73 5.83 -8.83
CA GLY A 40 18.54 4.89 -9.59
C GLY A 40 17.87 3.52 -9.77
N PHE A 41 18.20 2.88 -10.89
CA PHE A 41 17.65 1.57 -11.28
C PHE A 41 17.91 0.46 -10.26
N SER A 42 19.02 0.50 -9.52
CA SER A 42 19.31 -0.50 -8.48
C SER A 42 18.28 -0.51 -7.37
N ILE A 43 17.83 0.68 -6.93
CA ILE A 43 16.83 0.83 -5.88
C ILE A 43 15.45 0.41 -6.40
N ALA A 44 15.07 0.85 -7.61
CA ALA A 44 13.84 0.41 -8.25
C ALA A 44 13.79 -1.12 -8.43
N GLY A 45 14.91 -1.75 -8.77
CA GLY A 45 15.03 -3.21 -8.84
C GLY A 45 14.83 -3.91 -7.50
N LYS A 46 15.31 -3.34 -6.39
CA LYS A 46 15.05 -3.87 -5.03
C LYS A 46 13.57 -3.75 -4.65
N PHE A 47 12.93 -2.64 -5.00
CA PHE A 47 11.50 -2.43 -4.81
C PHE A 47 10.68 -3.51 -5.54
N LEU A 48 10.96 -3.75 -6.82
CA LEU A 48 10.27 -4.76 -7.62
C LEU A 48 10.48 -6.18 -7.09
N LYS A 49 11.70 -6.50 -6.60
CA LYS A 49 11.95 -7.79 -5.92
C LYS A 49 11.13 -7.95 -4.64
N GLY A 50 10.96 -6.88 -3.87
CA GLY A 50 10.09 -6.87 -2.70
C GLY A 50 8.63 -7.14 -3.05
N ALA A 51 8.11 -6.46 -4.07
CA ALA A 51 6.74 -6.68 -4.57
C ALA A 51 6.54 -8.14 -5.02
N GLN A 52 7.44 -8.66 -5.86
CA GLN A 52 7.40 -10.05 -6.32
C GLN A 52 7.44 -11.06 -5.16
N SER A 53 8.22 -10.79 -4.10
CA SER A 53 8.28 -11.66 -2.92
C SER A 53 6.94 -11.74 -2.19
N ILE A 54 6.21 -10.62 -2.10
CA ILE A 54 4.88 -10.59 -1.47
C ILE A 54 3.83 -11.24 -2.36
N ASP A 55 3.90 -11.06 -3.68
CA ASP A 55 3.02 -11.73 -4.63
C ASP A 55 3.20 -13.26 -4.55
N GLN A 56 4.44 -13.74 -4.49
CA GLN A 56 4.75 -15.16 -4.35
C GLN A 56 4.26 -15.73 -3.02
N HIS A 57 4.41 -14.98 -1.93
CA HIS A 57 3.86 -15.37 -0.63
C HIS A 57 2.34 -15.47 -0.70
N SER A 58 1.67 -14.46 -1.25
CA SER A 58 0.21 -14.41 -1.37
C SER A 58 -0.35 -15.55 -2.23
N TYR A 59 0.40 -15.97 -3.26
CA TYR A 59 0.04 -17.07 -4.14
C TYR A 59 0.25 -18.45 -3.51
N SER A 60 1.33 -18.65 -2.74
CA SER A 60 1.77 -19.97 -2.26
C SER A 60 1.46 -20.27 -0.79
N ALA A 61 1.21 -19.25 0.03
CA ALA A 61 0.94 -19.44 1.46
C ALA A 61 -0.47 -20.03 1.70
N PRO A 62 -0.62 -20.93 2.69
CA PRO A 62 -1.94 -21.35 3.15
C PRO A 62 -2.78 -20.15 3.61
N PHE A 63 -4.10 -20.18 3.37
CA PHE A 63 -5.01 -19.07 3.66
C PHE A 63 -4.89 -18.53 5.10
N GLU A 64 -4.75 -19.43 6.08
CA GLU A 64 -4.62 -19.10 7.51
C GLU A 64 -3.33 -18.31 7.85
N LYS A 65 -2.31 -18.43 7.00
CA LYS A 65 -1.01 -17.74 7.14
C LYS A 65 -0.86 -16.61 6.13
N ASN A 66 -1.87 -16.38 5.29
CA ASN A 66 -1.86 -15.34 4.29
C ASN A 66 -2.35 -14.02 4.91
N LEU A 67 -1.91 -12.90 4.34
CA LEU A 67 -2.37 -11.59 4.77
C LEU A 67 -3.90 -11.50 4.54
N PRO A 68 -4.65 -10.95 5.52
CA PRO A 68 -6.09 -10.84 5.40
C PRO A 68 -6.46 -9.90 4.24
N PRO A 69 -7.54 -10.17 3.49
CA PRO A 69 -8.00 -9.29 2.43
C PRO A 69 -8.43 -7.92 2.97
N GLY A 70 -8.44 -6.93 2.07
CA GLY A 70 -8.57 -5.50 2.36
C GLY A 70 -9.64 -5.16 3.39
N LYS A 71 -9.25 -4.36 4.39
CA LYS A 71 -10.14 -3.75 5.37
C LYS A 71 -10.44 -2.32 4.95
N ILE A 72 -11.38 -1.67 5.62
CA ILE A 72 -11.54 -0.22 5.48
C ILE A 72 -10.26 0.44 5.98
N GLU A 73 -9.51 1.07 5.06
CA GLU A 73 -8.26 1.75 5.37
C GLU A 73 -8.53 3.25 5.59
N PHE A 74 -8.29 3.69 6.81
CA PHE A 74 -8.22 5.11 7.18
C PHE A 74 -7.10 5.26 8.21
N GLY A 75 -6.35 6.34 8.13
CA GLY A 75 -5.24 6.57 9.04
C GLY A 75 -4.42 7.78 8.66
N GLU A 76 -3.70 8.28 9.65
CA GLU A 76 -2.76 9.38 9.54
C GLU A 76 -1.43 8.89 10.14
N PRO A 77 -0.28 9.38 9.67
CA PRO A 77 1.01 9.10 10.30
C PRO A 77 0.95 9.36 11.82
N GLY A 78 1.63 8.51 12.61
CA GLY A 78 1.34 8.29 14.04
C GLY A 78 1.41 9.48 15.01
N ALA A 79 1.87 10.65 14.59
CA ALA A 79 1.76 11.88 15.38
C ALA A 79 0.54 12.75 14.99
N ASN A 80 0.14 12.72 13.72
CA ASN A 80 -0.96 13.52 13.19
C ASN A 80 -2.33 12.95 13.61
N GLY A 81 -2.46 11.63 13.66
CA GLY A 81 -3.70 10.96 14.07
C GLY A 81 -4.16 11.31 15.49
N ARG A 82 -3.22 11.63 16.40
CA ARG A 82 -3.49 11.90 17.82
C ARG A 82 -4.48 13.06 18.06
N HIS A 83 -4.55 14.01 17.13
CA HIS A 83 -5.44 15.19 17.23
C HIS A 83 -6.67 15.11 16.32
N SER A 84 -6.85 14.00 15.58
CA SER A 84 -7.94 13.87 14.61
C SER A 84 -8.99 12.87 15.08
N PHE A 85 -8.59 11.62 15.32
CA PHE A 85 -9.53 10.52 15.58
C PHE A 85 -9.14 9.65 16.78
N TYR A 86 -8.00 9.90 17.43
CA TYR A 86 -7.62 9.14 18.62
C TYR A 86 -8.62 9.32 19.77
N GLN A 87 -9.27 10.49 19.91
CA GLN A 87 -10.36 10.67 20.88
C GLN A 87 -11.54 9.72 20.62
N LEU A 88 -11.95 9.62 19.36
CA LEU A 88 -13.02 8.72 18.93
C LEU A 88 -12.63 7.26 19.18
N ILE A 89 -11.42 6.86 18.81
CA ILE A 89 -10.89 5.50 19.01
C ILE A 89 -10.85 5.17 20.52
N HIS A 90 -10.29 6.03 21.35
CA HIS A 90 -10.17 5.77 22.79
C HIS A 90 -11.55 5.66 23.47
N GLN A 91 -12.50 6.55 23.18
CA GLN A 91 -13.81 6.50 23.82
C GLN A 91 -14.65 5.31 23.33
N ILE A 92 -14.72 5.08 22.01
CA ILE A 92 -15.56 4.03 21.43
C ILE A 92 -15.02 2.63 21.74
N LEU A 93 -13.69 2.40 21.69
CA LEU A 93 -13.14 1.09 22.07
C LEU A 93 -13.35 0.80 23.55
N GLN A 94 -13.21 1.80 24.42
CA GLN A 94 -13.48 1.62 25.85
C GLN A 94 -14.94 1.26 26.11
N ASP A 95 -15.88 1.95 25.45
CA ASP A 95 -17.31 1.69 25.60
C ASP A 95 -17.69 0.28 25.09
N ILE A 96 -17.15 -0.14 23.94
CA ILE A 96 -17.39 -1.48 23.39
C ILE A 96 -16.78 -2.59 24.27
N LEU A 97 -15.56 -2.41 24.76
CA LEU A 97 -14.89 -3.40 25.62
C LEU A 97 -15.57 -3.56 26.98
N CYS A 98 -16.06 -2.45 27.55
CA CYS A 98 -16.91 -2.47 28.74
C CYS A 98 -18.23 -3.21 28.47
N TRP A 99 -18.86 -2.98 27.32
CA TRP A 99 -20.10 -3.67 26.93
C TRP A 99 -19.91 -5.19 26.73
N LEU A 100 -18.73 -5.61 26.26
CA LEU A 100 -18.36 -7.02 26.07
C LEU A 100 -17.81 -7.71 27.34
N ASN A 101 -17.72 -7.03 28.49
CA ASN A 101 -17.06 -7.55 29.71
C ASN A 101 -15.60 -8.01 29.49
N LEU A 102 -14.88 -7.40 28.55
CA LEU A 102 -13.48 -7.75 28.19
C LEU A 102 -12.45 -6.79 28.79
N THR A 103 -12.72 -6.23 29.98
CA THR A 103 -11.87 -5.22 30.65
C THR A 103 -10.45 -5.70 30.99
N SER A 104 -10.18 -7.01 30.95
CA SER A 104 -8.87 -7.59 31.24
C SER A 104 -7.82 -7.43 30.12
N VAL A 105 -8.19 -6.99 28.92
CA VAL A 105 -7.26 -6.93 27.77
C VAL A 105 -6.48 -5.61 27.72
N VAL A 106 -6.91 -4.57 28.42
CA VAL A 106 -6.33 -3.21 28.32
C VAL A 106 -5.01 -3.05 29.10
N THR A 107 -4.73 -3.90 30.09
CA THR A 107 -3.56 -3.73 30.98
C THR A 107 -2.20 -4.10 30.37
N HIS A 108 -2.14 -4.53 29.10
CA HIS A 108 -0.89 -4.91 28.43
C HIS A 108 -0.44 -4.00 27.28
N LEU A 109 -1.10 -2.86 27.06
CA LEU A 109 -0.75 -1.90 25.99
C LEU A 109 -0.38 -0.50 26.52
N SER A 110 0.13 -0.43 27.74
CA SER A 110 0.75 0.78 28.32
C SER A 110 2.25 0.59 28.49
#